data_AF-A0A8S9IFS5-F1
#
_entry.id   AF-A0A8S9IFS5-F1
#
_cell.length_a   1.000
_cell.length_b   1.000
_cell.length_c   1.000
_cell.angle_alpha   90.00
_cell.angle_beta   90.00
_cell.angle_gamma   90.00
#
_symmetry.space_group_name_H-M   'P 1'
#
loop_
_entity.id
_entity.type
_entity.pdbx_description
1 polymer ?
#
loop_
_entity_poly.entity_id
_entity_poly.type
_entity_poly.pdbx_seq_one_letter_code
_entity_poly.pdbx_strand_id
1 'polypeptide(L)'
;MSIKTNYKNIFSIYNPNNVRGDAKLFAKRAMDFFSELTLKVKKNTKAGSIIILYAAGEKKLGKNTLYAMVQCVSLTIDCKSYCKSCLAWSITKLFKNGDIREGGRVVGINCDVRYEIYPFLRS
;
A
#
# COMPACT_ATOMS: atom_id res chain seq x y z
N MET A 1 5.94 -18.27 18.17
CA MET A 1 4.57 -17.72 18.20
C MET A 1 4.26 -17.15 16.82
N SER A 2 3.43 -17.81 16.02
CA SER A 2 3.13 -17.38 14.65
C SER A 2 2.12 -16.24 14.65
N ILE A 3 2.52 -15.06 14.18
CA ILE A 3 1.62 -13.92 14.02
C ILE A 3 0.75 -14.19 12.79
N LYS A 4 -0.51 -14.54 13.02
CA LYS A 4 -1.51 -14.63 11.93
C LYS A 4 -1.97 -13.22 11.56
N THR A 5 -2.10 -12.93 10.27
CA THR A 5 -2.71 -11.69 9.80
C THR A 5 -4.15 -11.63 10.30
N ASN A 6 -4.46 -10.68 11.18
CA ASN A 6 -5.81 -10.47 11.65
C ASN A 6 -6.58 -9.63 10.62
N TYR A 7 -7.32 -10.33 9.74
CA TYR A 7 -8.15 -9.68 8.73
C TYR A 7 -9.42 -9.03 9.29
N LYS A 8 -9.76 -9.22 10.59
CA LYS A 8 -10.98 -8.65 11.20
C LYS A 8 -10.89 -7.14 11.42
N ASN A 9 -9.68 -6.59 11.53
CA ASN A 9 -9.44 -5.17 11.81
C ASN A 9 -8.78 -4.47 10.63
N ILE A 10 -9.35 -4.66 9.43
CA ILE A 10 -8.88 -4.01 8.21
C ILE A 10 -9.98 -3.10 7.68
N PHE A 11 -9.62 -1.85 7.41
CA PHE A 11 -10.52 -0.84 6.87
C PHE A 11 -10.02 -0.37 5.51
N SER A 12 -10.95 -0.28 4.55
CA SER A 12 -10.69 0.27 3.23
C SER A 12 -11.37 1.64 3.11
N ILE A 13 -10.60 2.66 2.76
CA ILE A 13 -11.07 4.02 2.54
C ILE A 13 -10.77 4.36 1.09
N TYR A 14 -11.74 4.92 0.38
CA TYR A 14 -11.62 5.19 -1.04
C TYR A 14 -11.96 6.65 -1.35
N ASN A 15 -11.27 7.21 -2.33
CA ASN A 15 -11.67 8.48 -2.91
C ASN A 15 -13.08 8.34 -3.53
N PRO A 16 -14.00 9.31 -3.33
CA PRO A 16 -15.33 9.25 -3.91
C PRO A 16 -15.31 9.20 -5.45
N ASN A 17 -14.29 9.78 -6.08
CA ASN A 17 -14.17 9.85 -7.53
C ASN A 17 -13.56 8.59 -8.12
N ASN A 18 -14.13 8.16 -9.25
CA ASN A 18 -13.55 7.13 -10.10
C ASN A 18 -12.42 7.71 -10.96
N VAL A 19 -11.44 6.87 -11.29
CA VAL A 19 -10.42 7.22 -12.27
C VAL A 19 -11.07 7.53 -13.61
N ARG A 20 -10.72 8.68 -14.19
CA ARG A 20 -11.14 9.05 -15.55
C ARG A 20 -10.26 8.35 -16.59
N GLY A 21 -10.87 7.88 -17.68
CA GLY A 21 -10.16 7.20 -18.77
C GLY A 21 -10.00 5.70 -18.55
N ASP A 22 -8.85 5.13 -18.95
CA ASP A 22 -8.60 3.69 -18.88
C ASP A 22 -8.26 3.25 -17.43
N ALA A 23 -9.30 2.93 -16.67
CA ALA A 23 -9.22 2.44 -15.30
C ALA A 23 -8.41 1.15 -15.17
N LYS A 24 -8.46 0.25 -16.16
CA LYS A 24 -7.71 -1.02 -16.13
C LYS A 24 -6.22 -0.77 -16.28
N LEU A 25 -5.83 0.10 -17.22
CA LEU A 25 -4.43 0.50 -17.39
C LEU A 25 -3.91 1.25 -16.16
N PHE A 26 -4.73 2.14 -15.57
CA PHE A 26 -4.38 2.82 -14.32
C PHE A 26 -4.11 1.82 -13.20
N ALA A 27 -5.04 0.89 -12.95
CA ALA A 27 -4.90 -0.12 -11.91
C ALA A 27 -3.66 -0.98 -12.11
N LYS A 28 -3.38 -1.43 -13.35
CA LYS A 28 -2.17 -2.18 -13.68
C LYS A 28 -0.91 -1.40 -13.31
N ARG A 29 -0.79 -0.15 -13.77
CA ARG A 29 0.37 0.71 -13.49
C ARG A 29 0.53 1.04 -12.00
N ALA A 30 -0.58 1.22 -11.30
CA ALA A 30 -0.58 1.45 -9.85
C ALA A 30 -0.11 0.20 -9.10
N MET A 31 -0.57 -1.00 -9.47
CA MET A 31 -0.10 -2.27 -8.90
C MET A 31 1.40 -2.52 -9.18
N ASP A 32 1.87 -2.20 -10.39
CA ASP A 32 3.30 -2.29 -10.73
C ASP A 32 4.12 -1.35 -9.83
N PHE A 33 3.65 -0.12 -9.61
CA PHE A 33 4.32 0.83 -8.74
C PHE A 33 4.33 0.39 -7.26
N PHE A 34 3.21 -0.13 -6.75
CA PHE A 34 3.17 -0.71 -5.41
C PHE A 34 4.13 -1.91 -5.26
N SER A 35 4.30 -2.71 -6.31
CA SER A 35 5.25 -3.82 -6.32
C SER A 35 6.69 -3.30 -6.23
N GLU A 36 7.03 -2.25 -6.97
CA GLU A 36 8.33 -1.57 -6.86
C GLU A 36 8.58 -1.03 -5.44
N LEU A 37 7.58 -0.38 -4.83
CA LEU A 37 7.68 0.11 -3.46
C LEU A 37 7.86 -1.03 -2.45
N THR A 38 7.15 -2.14 -2.64
CA THR A 38 7.25 -3.33 -1.78
C THR A 38 8.65 -3.95 -1.83
N LEU A 39 9.35 -3.88 -2.96
CA LEU A 39 10.75 -4.30 -3.07
C LEU A 39 11.71 -3.31 -2.40
N LYS A 40 11.34 -2.03 -2.34
CA LYS A 40 12.13 -0.94 -1.77
C LYS A 40 11.90 -0.71 -0.29
N VAL A 41 11.04 -1.50 0.37
CA VAL A 41 10.79 -1.35 1.82
C VAL A 41 12.09 -1.43 2.60
N LYS A 42 12.41 -0.35 3.31
CA LYS A 42 13.57 -0.27 4.20
C LYS A 42 13.10 -0.20 5.63
N LYS A 43 13.97 -0.64 6.54
CA LYS A 43 13.77 -0.43 7.97
C LYS A 43 13.86 1.06 8.24
N ASN A 44 12.75 1.65 8.66
CA ASN A 44 12.65 3.09 8.87
C ASN A 44 12.89 3.46 10.34
N THR A 45 12.35 2.67 11.28
CA THR A 45 12.50 2.95 12.72
C THR A 45 12.40 1.67 13.54
N LYS A 46 13.10 1.62 14.69
CA LYS A 46 12.83 0.69 15.78
C LYS A 46 12.02 1.43 16.84
N ALA A 47 10.72 1.18 16.93
CA ALA A 47 9.92 1.64 18.06
C ALA A 47 9.97 0.54 19.13
N GLY A 48 11.02 0.58 19.98
CA GLY A 48 11.34 -0.55 20.86
C GLY A 48 11.70 -1.82 20.06
N SER A 49 11.05 -2.95 20.37
CA SER A 49 11.22 -4.23 19.64
C SER A 49 10.50 -4.27 18.28
N ILE A 50 9.71 -3.24 17.95
CA ILE A 50 8.90 -3.20 16.73
C ILE A 50 9.72 -2.60 15.57
N ILE A 51 9.83 -3.36 14.48
CA ILE A 51 10.47 -2.94 13.24
C ILE A 51 9.39 -2.41 12.30
N ILE A 52 9.50 -1.14 11.91
CA ILE A 52 8.64 -0.55 10.88
C ILE A 52 9.40 -0.60 9.54
N LEU A 53 8.82 -1.28 8.56
CA LEU A 53 9.29 -1.25 7.18
C LEU A 53 8.41 -0.27 6.39
N TYR A 54 9.05 0.61 5.65
CA TYR A 54 8.37 1.67 4.93
C TYR A 54 9.04 1.91 3.57
N ALA A 55 8.23 2.22 2.57
CA ALA A 55 8.67 2.81 1.32
C ALA A 55 7.55 3.69 0.78
N ALA A 56 7.95 4.79 0.15
CA ALA A 56 7.02 5.68 -0.53
C ALA A 56 7.69 6.33 -1.73
N GLY A 57 6.87 6.92 -2.58
CA GLY A 57 7.34 7.73 -3.69
C GLY A 57 6.19 8.18 -4.57
N GLU A 58 6.57 8.81 -5.68
CA GLU A 58 5.66 9.24 -6.73
C GLU A 58 6.07 8.66 -8.07
N LYS A 59 5.09 8.45 -8.95
CA LYS A 59 5.31 7.96 -10.31
C LYS A 59 4.31 8.56 -11.27
N LYS A 60 4.80 9.10 -12.38
CA LYS A 60 3.94 9.65 -13.43
C LYS A 60 3.19 8.53 -14.16
N LEU A 61 1.87 8.52 -14.07
CA LEU A 61 0.97 7.58 -14.74
C LEU A 61 0.16 8.31 -15.84
N GLY A 62 0.81 8.56 -16.97
CA GLY A 62 0.21 9.31 -18.07
C GLY A 62 0.11 10.80 -17.71
N LYS A 63 -1.13 11.31 -17.59
CA LYS A 63 -1.40 12.72 -17.24
C LYS A 63 -1.35 12.99 -15.73
N ASN A 64 -1.58 11.96 -14.91
CA ASN A 64 -1.61 12.10 -13.45
C ASN A 64 -0.28 11.64 -12.86
N THR A 65 0.10 12.22 -11.72
CA THR A 65 1.15 11.67 -10.86
C THR A 65 0.49 10.85 -9.77
N LEU A 66 0.92 9.61 -9.61
CA LEU A 66 0.48 8.74 -8.53
C LEU A 66 1.45 8.86 -7.36
N TYR A 67 0.95 9.23 -6.20
CA TYR A 67 1.68 9.21 -4.93
C TYR A 67 1.29 7.93 -4.21
N ALA A 68 2.26 7.17 -3.71
CA ALA A 68 1.96 5.93 -3.01
C ALA A 68 2.93 5.66 -1.86
N MET A 69 2.44 4.97 -0.85
CA MET A 69 3.23 4.44 0.25
C MET A 69 2.81 3.01 0.61
N VAL A 70 3.77 2.28 1.17
CA VAL A 70 3.56 1.01 1.83
C VAL A 70 4.24 1.04 3.19
N GLN A 71 3.53 0.58 4.21
CA GLN A 71 4.05 0.43 5.56
C GLN A 71 3.67 -0.95 6.08
N CYS A 72 4.58 -1.61 6.77
CA CYS A 72 4.24 -2.77 7.58
C CYS A 72 4.98 -2.76 8.90
N VAL A 73 4.35 -3.35 9.90
CA VAL A 73 4.84 -3.46 11.27
C VAL A 73 5.25 -4.91 11.48
N SER A 74 6.48 -5.12 11.93
CA SER A 74 7.10 -6.44 12.08
C SER A 74 7.70 -6.57 13.47
N LEU A 75 7.34 -7.61 14.22
CA LEU A 75 7.91 -7.86 15.56
C LEU A 75 9.29 -8.53 15.49
N THR A 76 9.57 -9.30 14.43
CA THR A 76 10.87 -9.96 14.19
C THR A 76 11.27 -9.87 12.71
N ILE A 77 12.51 -10.26 12.36
CA ILE A 77 12.98 -10.28 10.95
C ILE A 77 12.24 -11.36 10.14
N ASP A 78 11.86 -12.48 10.78
CA ASP A 78 11.12 -13.59 10.15
C ASP A 78 9.71 -13.17 9.69
N CYS A 79 9.19 -12.07 10.24
CA CYS A 79 7.92 -11.49 9.82
C CYS A 79 7.98 -10.73 8.49
N LYS A 80 9.13 -10.69 7.80
CA LYS A 80 9.25 -10.16 6.43
C LYS A 80 8.31 -10.85 5.44
N SER A 81 8.16 -12.17 5.52
CA SER A 81 7.24 -12.91 4.64
C SER A 81 5.78 -12.49 4.90
N TYR A 82 5.39 -12.43 6.17
CA TYR A 82 4.06 -11.97 6.58
C TYR A 82 3.77 -10.52 6.18
N CYS A 83 4.75 -9.63 6.31
CA CYS A 83 4.65 -8.25 5.84
C CYS A 83 4.35 -8.22 4.34
N LYS A 84 5.10 -8.96 3.52
CA LYS A 84 4.88 -9.04 2.06
C LYS A 84 3.48 -9.57 1.73
N SER A 85 3.02 -10.62 2.40
CA SER A 85 1.68 -11.17 2.19
C SER A 85 0.57 -10.17 2.58
N CYS A 86 0.74 -9.43 3.69
CA CYS A 86 -0.21 -8.40 4.11
C CYS A 86 -0.30 -7.26 3.08
N LEU A 87 0.87 -6.77 2.63
CA LEU A 87 0.96 -5.73 1.60
C LEU A 87 0.31 -6.20 0.30
N ALA A 88 0.68 -7.39 -0.19
CA ALA A 88 0.12 -7.94 -1.42
C ALA A 88 -1.41 -8.06 -1.37
N TRP A 89 -1.94 -8.63 -0.29
CA TRP A 89 -3.39 -8.75 -0.11
C TRP A 89 -4.08 -7.37 -0.07
N SER A 90 -3.48 -6.39 0.62
CA SER A 90 -4.03 -5.04 0.76
C SER A 90 -4.02 -4.29 -0.57
N ILE A 91 -2.95 -4.44 -1.37
CA ILE A 91 -2.85 -3.89 -2.73
C ILE A 91 -3.92 -4.51 -3.63
N THR A 92 -4.10 -5.83 -3.60
CA THR A 92 -5.17 -6.50 -4.37
C THR A 92 -6.55 -6.00 -3.95
N LYS A 93 -6.76 -5.73 -2.66
CA LYS A 93 -8.03 -5.22 -2.15
C LYS A 93 -8.37 -3.82 -2.68
N LEU A 94 -7.37 -2.95 -2.88
CA LEU A 94 -7.56 -1.61 -3.45
C LEU A 94 -8.15 -1.64 -4.87
N PHE A 95 -7.76 -2.62 -5.69
CA PHE A 95 -8.13 -2.69 -7.11
C PHE A 95 -9.17 -3.79 -7.40
N LYS A 96 -9.83 -4.32 -6.37
CA LYS A 96 -10.83 -5.38 -6.52
C LYS A 96 -12.12 -4.83 -7.15
N ASN A 97 -12.83 -5.68 -7.89
CA ASN A 97 -14.19 -5.46 -8.41
C ASN A 97 -14.35 -4.35 -9.47
N GLY A 98 -13.28 -3.78 -10.02
CA GLY A 98 -13.37 -2.86 -11.18
C GLY A 98 -13.74 -1.42 -10.86
N ASP A 99 -14.09 -1.10 -9.62
CA ASP A 99 -14.31 0.27 -9.13
C ASP A 99 -12.96 0.93 -8.80
N ILE A 100 -12.20 1.30 -9.83
CA ILE A 100 -10.88 1.89 -9.65
C ILE A 100 -11.00 3.38 -9.31
N ARG A 101 -10.64 3.72 -8.08
CA ARG A 101 -10.78 5.07 -7.50
C ARG A 101 -9.50 5.89 -7.69
N GLU A 102 -9.64 7.22 -7.72
CA GLU A 102 -8.50 8.15 -7.85
C GLU A 102 -7.53 8.09 -6.65
N GLY A 103 -7.99 7.52 -5.55
CA GLY A 103 -7.21 7.29 -4.35
C GLY A 103 -7.82 6.19 -3.52
N GLY A 104 -7.00 5.54 -2.71
CA GLY A 104 -7.43 4.45 -1.86
C GLY A 104 -6.42 4.13 -0.79
N ARG A 105 -6.93 3.70 0.37
CA ARG A 105 -6.14 3.28 1.52
C ARG A 105 -6.71 1.99 2.10
N VAL A 106 -5.83 1.05 2.43
CA VAL A 106 -6.18 -0.12 3.25
C VAL A 106 -5.33 -0.07 4.50
N VAL A 107 -5.97 0.07 5.66
CA VAL A 107 -5.32 0.15 6.97
C VAL A 107 -5.65 -1.10 7.76
N GLY A 108 -4.63 -1.78 8.24
CA GLY A 108 -4.76 -2.85 9.22
C GLY A 108 -3.67 -2.76 10.29
N ILE A 109 -3.74 -3.66 11.28
CA ILE A 109 -2.77 -3.71 12.38
C ILE A 109 -1.34 -3.96 11.88
N ASN A 110 -1.19 -4.77 10.83
CA ASN A 110 0.11 -5.24 10.37
C ASN A 110 0.65 -4.47 9.16
N CYS A 111 -0.23 -3.88 8.35
CA CYS A 111 0.18 -3.14 7.17
C CYS A 111 -0.81 -2.05 6.79
N ASP A 112 -0.28 -1.03 6.13
CA ASP A 112 -1.00 0.12 5.62
C ASP A 112 -0.48 0.42 4.21
N VAL A 113 -1.40 0.56 3.27
CA VAL A 113 -1.09 0.96 1.89
C VAL A 113 -1.99 2.11 1.52
N ARG A 114 -1.41 3.14 0.90
CA ARG A 114 -2.15 4.32 0.44
C ARG A 114 -1.65 4.75 -0.92
N TYR A 115 -2.57 5.12 -1.80
CA TYR A 115 -2.26 5.93 -2.98
C TYR A 115 -3.26 7.07 -3.15
N GLU A 116 -2.82 8.12 -3.81
CA GLU A 116 -3.62 9.26 -4.22
C GLU A 116 -3.05 9.84 -5.52
N ILE A 117 -3.87 10.54 -6.31
CA ILE A 117 -3.41 11.36 -7.45
C ILE A 117 -2.99 12.79 -7.04
N TYR A 118 -3.02 13.10 -5.74
CA TYR A 118 -2.56 14.37 -5.17
C TYR A 118 -1.47 14.09 -4.12
N PRO A 119 -0.54 15.03 -3.91
CA PRO A 119 0.56 14.84 -2.97
C PRO A 119 0.04 14.71 -1.53
N PHE A 120 0.50 13.67 -0.84
CA PHE A 120 0.27 13.48 0.61
C PHE A 120 1.54 13.03 1.37
N LEU A 121 2.61 12.72 0.66
CA LEU A 121 3.90 12.41 1.24
C LEU A 121 4.53 13.72 1.72
N ARG A 122 5.09 13.73 2.93
CA ARG A 122 5.90 14.88 3.39
C ARG A 122 7.23 14.88 2.64
N SER A 123 7.62 16.07 2.17
CA SER A 123 8.94 16.38 1.63
C SER A 123 10.03 16.30 2.70
#